data_AF-A0A520YGZ5-F1
#
_entry.id   AF-A0A520YGZ5-F1
#
_cell.length_a   1.000
_cell.length_b   1.000
_cell.length_c   1.000
_cell.angle_alpha   90.00
_cell.angle_beta   90.00
_cell.angle_gamma   90.00
#
_symmetry.space_group_name_H-M   'P 1'
#
loop_
_entity.id
_entity.type
_entity.pdbx_description
1 polymer ?
#
loop_
_entity_poly.entity_id
_entity_poly.type
_entity_poly.pdbx_seq_one_letter_code
_entity_poly.pdbx_strand_id
1 'polypeptide(L)'
;MARVPSFEMPRTEIRTELDRIRHPFRIAIDRAKNPFNIGSIVRTAHSFLVKEIILIGTEPWYERAAMGMQRYENIVELPSERSFL
;
A
#
# COMPACT_ATOMS: atom_id res chain seq x y z
N MET A 1 -19.87 -9.08 18.37
CA MET A 1 -19.42 -7.97 19.23
C MET A 1 -18.20 -7.36 18.54
N ALA A 2 -18.38 -6.25 17.82
CA ALA A 2 -17.28 -5.65 17.06
C ALA A 2 -16.22 -5.14 18.05
N ARG A 3 -15.06 -5.80 18.10
CA ARG A 3 -13.92 -5.33 18.89
C ARG A 3 -13.36 -4.12 18.17
N VAL A 4 -13.78 -2.92 18.57
CA VAL A 4 -13.11 -1.70 18.14
C VAL A 4 -11.67 -1.80 18.68
N PRO A 5 -10.64 -1.77 17.82
CA PRO A 5 -9.25 -1.83 18.27
C PRO A 5 -8.96 -0.68 19.25
N SER A 6 -8.06 -0.91 20.20
CA SER A 6 -7.58 0.18 21.07
C SER A 6 -6.97 1.30 20.24
N PHE A 7 -7.20 2.55 20.63
CA PHE A 7 -6.53 3.72 20.03
C PHE A 7 -5.00 3.67 20.17
N GLU A 8 -4.49 2.86 21.10
CA GLU A 8 -3.06 2.68 21.34
C GLU A 8 -2.46 1.51 20.55
N MET A 9 -3.25 0.82 19.72
CA MET A 9 -2.78 -0.33 18.96
C MET A 9 -1.61 0.08 18.03
N PRO A 10 -0.44 -0.59 18.13
CA PRO A 10 0.67 -0.32 17.23
C PRO A 10 0.28 -0.55 15.76
N ARG A 11 0.80 0.28 14.86
CA ARG A 11 0.53 0.13 13.40
C ARG A 11 0.89 -1.24 12.86
N THR A 12 1.93 -1.86 13.43
CA THR A 12 2.36 -3.21 13.10
C THR A 12 1.29 -4.25 13.41
N GLU A 13 0.59 -4.11 14.54
CA GLU A 13 -0.51 -5.00 14.92
C GLU A 13 -1.74 -4.78 14.04
N ILE A 14 -2.08 -3.52 13.74
CA ILE A 14 -3.13 -3.19 12.76
C ILE A 14 -2.82 -3.85 11.41
N ARG A 15 -1.58 -3.76 10.93
CA ARG A 15 -1.16 -4.39 9.67
C ARG A 15 -1.31 -5.91 9.73
N THR A 16 -0.90 -6.55 10.82
CA THR A 16 -1.08 -8.01 11.02
C THR A 16 -2.54 -8.43 10.97
N GLU A 17 -3.44 -7.66 11.57
CA GLU A 17 -4.87 -7.96 11.52
C GLU A 17 -5.47 -7.74 10.13
N LEU A 18 -5.04 -6.68 9.42
CA LEU A 18 -5.42 -6.48 8.01
C LEU A 18 -4.92 -7.63 7.13
N ASP A 19 -3.71 -8.15 7.35
CA ASP A 19 -3.13 -9.25 6.56
C ASP A 19 -3.95 -10.54 6.59
N ARG A 20 -4.75 -10.75 7.63
CA ARG A 20 -5.67 -11.90 7.76
C ARG A 20 -6.86 -11.83 6.81
N ILE A 21 -7.23 -10.63 6.38
CA ILE A 21 -8.45 -10.37 5.60
C ILE A 21 -8.17 -9.80 4.20
N ARG A 22 -6.90 -9.57 3.85
CA ARG A 22 -6.51 -9.12 2.51
C ARG A 22 -6.92 -10.11 1.43
N HIS A 23 -7.41 -9.57 0.31
CA HIS A 23 -7.76 -10.36 -0.85
C HIS A 23 -6.49 -10.85 -1.58
N PRO A 24 -6.51 -12.05 -2.18
CA PRO A 24 -5.33 -12.69 -2.77
C PRO A 24 -4.97 -12.14 -4.16
N PHE A 25 -4.92 -10.81 -4.30
CA PHE A 25 -4.47 -10.14 -5.51
C PHE A 25 -3.49 -9.02 -5.18
N ARG A 26 -2.68 -8.66 -6.17
CA ARG A 26 -1.62 -7.65 -6.05
C ARG A 26 -1.79 -6.62 -7.15
N ILE A 27 -1.23 -5.44 -6.93
CA ILE A 27 -1.17 -4.40 -7.97
C ILE A 27 0.26 -3.96 -8.20
N ALA A 28 0.56 -3.56 -9.43
CA ALA A 28 1.82 -2.94 -9.79
C ALA A 28 1.57 -1.50 -10.25
N ILE A 29 2.41 -0.57 -9.80
CA ILE A 29 2.36 0.85 -10.14
C ILE A 29 3.70 1.24 -10.74
N ASP A 30 3.71 1.52 -12.04
CA ASP A 30 4.86 2.08 -12.75
C ASP A 30 4.95 3.60 -12.52
N ARG A 31 6.08 4.07 -11.97
CA ARG A 31 6.26 5.42 -11.41
C ARG A 31 6.41 6.55 -12.46
N ALA A 32 6.33 6.30 -13.76
CA ALA A 32 6.69 7.27 -14.81
C ALA A 32 5.70 8.43 -15.12
N LYS A 33 4.67 8.69 -14.30
CA LYS A 33 3.61 9.66 -14.64
C LYS A 33 3.51 10.86 -13.70
N ASN A 34 2.73 10.72 -12.62
CA ASN A 34 2.43 11.82 -11.72
C ASN A 34 2.54 11.31 -10.26
N PRO A 35 3.50 11.84 -9.46
CA PRO A 35 3.68 11.52 -8.05
C PRO A 35 2.40 11.55 -7.20
N PHE A 36 1.46 12.44 -7.51
CA PHE A 36 0.19 12.57 -6.80
C PHE A 36 -0.79 11.42 -7.08
N ASN A 37 -0.76 10.88 -8.30
CA ASN A 37 -1.64 9.78 -8.69
C ASN A 37 -1.29 8.49 -7.95
N ILE A 38 -0.01 8.28 -7.64
CA ILE A 38 0.47 7.12 -6.87
C ILE A 38 -0.23 7.08 -5.51
N GLY A 39 -0.30 8.21 -4.80
CA GLY A 39 -1.02 8.29 -3.53
C GLY A 39 -2.52 7.97 -3.65
N SER A 40 -3.18 8.41 -4.72
CA SER A 40 -4.57 8.06 -5.00
C SER A 40 -4.76 6.56 -5.28
N ILE A 41 -3.86 5.94 -6.05
CA ILE A 41 -3.90 4.50 -6.31
C ILE A 41 -3.70 3.72 -5.00
N VAL A 42 -2.77 4.14 -4.13
CA VAL A 42 -2.55 3.51 -2.81
C VAL A 42 -3.81 3.57 -1.94
N ARG A 43 -4.55 4.68 -1.94
CA ARG A 43 -5.81 4.80 -1.19
C ARG A 43 -6.89 3.85 -1.72
N THR A 44 -7.00 3.74 -3.04
CA THR A 44 -7.90 2.76 -3.67
C THR A 44 -7.48 1.34 -3.28
N ALA A 45 -6.21 1.00 -3.41
CA ALA A 45 -5.68 -0.32 -3.08
C ALA A 45 -5.94 -0.71 -1.60
N HIS A 46 -5.70 0.22 -0.67
CA HIS A 46 -6.03 0.04 0.74
C HIS A 46 -7.51 -0.27 0.96
N SER A 47 -8.41 0.43 0.27
CA SER A 47 -9.86 0.24 0.39
C SER A 47 -10.34 -1.13 -0.13
N PHE A 48 -9.61 -1.71 -1.08
CA PHE A 48 -9.84 -3.06 -1.59
C PHE A 48 -9.02 -4.13 -0.86
N LEU A 49 -8.30 -3.78 0.22
CA LEU A 49 -7.46 -4.69 0.98
C LEU A 49 -6.57 -5.58 0.09
N VAL A 50 -5.85 -4.98 -0.87
CA VAL A 50 -4.92 -5.72 -1.73
C VAL A 50 -3.88 -6.47 -0.91
N LYS A 51 -3.37 -7.61 -1.39
CA LYS A 51 -2.32 -8.34 -0.66
C LYS A 51 -1.01 -7.55 -0.62
N GLU A 52 -0.66 -6.93 -1.73
CA GLU A 52 0.63 -6.27 -1.95
C GLU A 52 0.52 -5.17 -3.02
N ILE A 53 1.25 -4.08 -2.81
CA ILE A 53 1.43 -2.97 -3.74
C ILE A 53 2.88 -2.96 -4.19
N ILE A 54 3.11 -3.15 -5.49
CA ILE A 54 4.44 -3.19 -6.07
C ILE A 54 4.69 -1.85 -6.75
N LEU A 55 5.67 -1.09 -6.26
CA LEU A 55 6.08 0.18 -6.85
C LEU A 55 7.31 -0.06 -7.72
N ILE A 56 7.16 0.20 -9.02
CA ILE A 56 8.20 -0.04 -10.03
C ILE A 56 8.84 1.30 -10.41
N GLY A 57 10.16 1.34 -10.45
CA GLY A 57 10.96 2.54 -10.71
C GLY A 57 11.57 3.12 -9.43
N THR A 58 12.42 4.14 -9.57
CA THR A 58 13.13 4.77 -8.43
C THR A 58 12.72 6.23 -8.19
N GLU A 59 11.81 6.73 -9.01
CA GLU A 59 11.35 8.11 -8.98
C GLU A 59 10.59 8.38 -7.67
N PRO A 60 10.85 9.53 -7.01
CA PRO A 60 10.15 9.87 -5.78
C PRO A 60 8.66 10.08 -6.08
N TRP A 61 7.82 9.72 -5.11
CA TRP A 61 6.38 9.93 -5.18
C TRP A 61 5.89 10.70 -3.94
N TYR A 62 4.74 11.36 -4.07
CA TYR A 62 4.24 12.22 -2.99
C TYR A 62 3.51 11.38 -1.92
N GLU A 63 4.25 10.84 -0.96
CA GLU A 63 3.73 9.94 0.09
C GLU A 63 2.54 10.51 0.87
N ARG A 64 2.50 11.84 1.07
CA ARG A 64 1.39 12.50 1.75
C ARG A 64 0.06 12.36 1.01
N ALA A 65 0.06 12.19 -0.32
CA ALA A 65 -1.16 11.93 -1.09
C ALA A 65 -1.80 10.56 -0.79
N ALA A 66 -1.07 9.63 -0.17
CA ALA A 66 -1.63 8.38 0.31
C ALA A 66 -2.38 8.54 1.66
N MET A 67 -2.38 9.74 2.26
CA MET A 67 -3.11 10.05 3.49
C MET A 67 -2.74 9.11 4.66
N GLY A 68 -1.49 8.64 4.70
CA GLY A 68 -0.99 7.72 5.71
C GLY A 68 -1.34 6.25 5.49
N MET A 69 -2.14 5.92 4.48
CA MET A 69 -2.56 4.54 4.18
C MET A 69 -1.37 3.64 3.83
N GLN A 70 -0.34 4.19 3.18
CA GLN A 70 0.89 3.47 2.83
C GLN A 70 1.57 2.81 4.04
N ARG A 71 1.32 3.31 5.27
CA ARG A 71 1.90 2.78 6.50
C ARG A 71 1.30 1.44 6.94
N TYR A 72 0.13 1.08 6.40
CA TYR A 72 -0.58 -0.15 6.73
C TYR A 72 -0.51 -1.19 5.61
N GLU A 73 0.03 -0.83 4.45
CA GLU A 73 0.11 -1.68 3.27
C GLU A 73 1.42 -2.47 3.20
N ASN A 74 1.39 -3.58 2.47
CA ASN A 74 2.58 -4.31 2.08
C ASN A 74 3.10 -3.71 0.78
N ILE A 75 4.10 -2.82 0.88
CA ILE A 75 4.71 -2.15 -0.26
C ILE A 75 6.05 -2.80 -0.58
N VAL A 76 6.22 -3.23 -1.82
CA VAL A 76 7.48 -3.74 -2.38
C VAL A 76 7.97 -2.74 -3.42
N GLU A 77 9.23 -2.36 -3.35
CA GLU A 77 9.84 -1.46 -4.33
C GLU A 77 10.79 -2.23 -5.23
N LEU A 78 10.60 -2.08 -6.54
CA LEU A 78 11.41 -2.71 -7.57
C LEU A 78 12.07 -1.62 -8.42
N PRO A 79 13.36 -1.73 -8.75
CA PRO A 79 14.08 -0.65 -9.43
C PRO A 79 13.66 -0.46 -10.89
N SER A 80 13.04 -1.47 -11.51
CA SER A 80 12.63 -1.42 -12.92
C SER A 80 11.57 -2.47 -13.24
N GLU A 81 10.90 -2.30 -14.38
CA GLU A 81 9.96 -3.27 -14.94
C GLU A 81 10.60 -4.66 -15.13
N ARG A 82 11.88 -4.71 -15.50
CA ARG A 82 12.63 -5.96 -15.62
C ARG A 82 12.74 -6.75 -14.32
N SER A 83 12.71 -6.06 -13.17
CA SER A 83 12.74 -6.72 -11.86
C SER A 83 11.36 -7.22 -11.43
N PHE A 84 10.30 -6.80 -12.13
CA PHE A 84 8.93 -7.19 -11.88
C PHE A 84 8.49 -8.42 -12.68
N LEU A 85 8.98 -8.54 -13.92
CA LEU A 85 8.75 -9.68 -14.82
C LEU A 85 9.53 -10.92 -14.39
#